data_AF-A0A100WW26-F1
#
_entry.id   AF-A0A100WW26-F1
#
_cell.length_a   1.000
_cell.length_b   1.000
_cell.length_c   1.000
_cell.angle_alpha   90.00
_cell.angle_beta   90.00
_cell.angle_gamma   90.00
#
_symmetry.space_group_name_H-M   'P 1'
#
loop_
_entity.id
_entity.type
_entity.pdbx_description
1 polymer ?
#
loop_
_entity_poly.entity_id
_entity_poly.type
_entity_poly.pdbx_seq_one_letter_code
_entity_poly.pdbx_strand_id
1 'polypeptide(L)'
;MPFRSVTVSVIITVVPNFWYSASVTQRGVIPPAQRARLRAAAQGVDKGHQALLSAVREAKNAGGSIRAIAEELGKSPQTIQRWLTETQ
;
A
#
# COMPACT_ATOMS: atom_id res chain seq x y z
N MET A 1 51.97 41.58 -16.17
CA MET A 1 50.55 41.37 -16.59
C MET A 1 50.55 40.53 -17.85
N PRO A 2 49.89 39.36 -17.86
CA PRO A 2 48.76 39.20 -18.78
C PRO A 2 47.55 38.49 -18.15
N PHE A 3 46.37 39.03 -18.44
CA PHE A 3 45.05 38.50 -18.09
C PHE A 3 44.80 37.17 -18.80
N ARG A 4 44.51 36.11 -18.04
CA ARG A 4 44.03 34.83 -18.59
C ARG A 4 42.50 34.86 -18.65
N SER A 5 41.96 34.86 -19.86
CA SER A 5 40.53 34.69 -20.13
C SER A 5 40.02 33.38 -19.53
N VAL A 6 38.98 33.47 -18.72
CA VAL A 6 38.22 32.32 -18.21
C VAL A 6 37.08 32.06 -19.19
N THR A 7 37.16 30.98 -19.95
CA THR A 7 36.06 30.50 -20.80
C THR A 7 35.05 29.76 -19.94
N VAL A 8 33.88 30.36 -19.69
CA VAL A 8 32.76 29.71 -18.99
C VAL A 8 31.91 28.99 -20.04
N SER A 9 32.02 27.67 -20.12
CA SER A 9 31.13 26.84 -20.95
C SER A 9 29.84 26.55 -20.18
N VAL A 10 28.79 27.32 -20.48
CA VAL A 10 27.43 27.04 -19.99
C VAL A 10 26.84 25.92 -20.85
N ILE A 11 26.81 24.70 -20.31
CA ILE A 11 26.11 23.57 -20.93
C ILE A 11 24.64 23.66 -20.48
N ILE A 12 23.82 24.30 -21.30
CA ILE A 12 22.35 24.26 -21.14
C ILE A 12 21.91 22.87 -21.56
N THR A 13 21.79 21.95 -20.60
CA THR A 13 21.10 20.67 -20.83
C THR A 13 19.63 20.97 -21.08
N VAL A 14 19.24 20.95 -22.35
CA VAL A 14 17.84 20.93 -22.78
C VAL A 14 17.24 19.64 -22.21
N VAL A 15 16.48 19.76 -21.11
CA VAL A 15 15.61 18.68 -20.64
C VAL A 15 14.48 18.58 -21.65
N PRO A 16 14.37 17.51 -22.46
CA PRO A 16 13.24 17.39 -23.37
C PRO A 16 11.98 17.26 -22.53
N ASN A 17 11.11 18.26 -22.69
CA ASN A 17 9.78 18.36 -22.14
C ASN A 17 9.02 17.05 -22.43
N PHE A 18 8.99 16.15 -21.46
CA PHE A 18 8.28 14.88 -21.56
C PHE A 18 6.80 15.20 -21.53
N TRP A 19 6.22 15.34 -22.72
CA TRP A 19 4.80 15.50 -22.93
C TRP A 19 4.06 14.45 -22.11
N TYR A 20 3.38 14.91 -21.07
CA TYR A 20 2.41 14.14 -20.32
C TYR A 20 1.21 13.97 -21.26
N SER A 21 1.29 13.01 -22.17
CA SER A 21 0.13 12.53 -22.92
C SER A 21 -0.84 11.96 -21.90
N ALA A 22 -1.86 12.75 -21.56
CA ALA A 22 -3.04 12.27 -20.87
C ALA A 22 -3.70 11.22 -21.77
N SER A 23 -3.26 9.97 -21.64
CA SER A 23 -3.85 8.84 -22.34
C SER A 23 -5.33 8.81 -21.95
N VAL A 24 -6.20 9.05 -22.92
CA VAL A 24 -7.65 8.85 -22.79
C VAL A 24 -7.84 7.40 -22.40
N THR A 25 -8.02 7.15 -21.11
CA THR A 25 -8.22 5.79 -20.59
C THR A 25 -9.58 5.33 -21.09
N GLN A 26 -9.59 4.32 -21.97
CA GLN A 26 -10.82 3.68 -22.40
C GLN A 26 -11.60 3.22 -21.16
N ARG A 27 -12.87 3.65 -21.07
CA ARG A 27 -13.71 3.41 -19.88
C ARG A 27 -13.79 1.90 -19.62
N GLY A 28 -13.38 1.45 -18.43
CA GLY A 28 -13.35 0.04 -18.03
C GLY A 28 -11.98 -0.65 -18.05
N VAL A 29 -10.93 -0.03 -18.59
CA VAL A 29 -9.57 -0.60 -18.55
C VAL A 29 -8.73 0.11 -17.48
N ILE A 30 -8.34 -0.61 -16.42
CA ILE A 30 -7.40 -0.08 -15.41
C ILE A 30 -6.02 0.01 -16.08
N PRO A 31 -5.42 1.20 -16.20
CA PRO A 31 -4.09 1.33 -16.80
C PRO A 31 -3.03 0.58 -15.97
N PRO A 32 -1.94 0.11 -16.60
CA PRO A 32 -0.95 -0.75 -15.95
C PRO A 32 -0.37 -0.17 -14.65
N ALA A 33 -0.08 1.13 -14.61
CA ALA A 33 0.47 1.79 -13.43
C ALA A 33 -0.52 1.79 -12.24
N GLN A 34 -1.78 2.12 -12.50
CA GLN A 34 -2.85 2.12 -11.49
C GLN A 34 -3.14 0.69 -11.03
N ARG A 35 -3.09 -0.29 -11.93
CA ARG A 35 -3.24 -1.72 -11.59
C ARG A 35 -2.13 -2.20 -10.67
N ALA A 36 -0.88 -1.82 -10.93
CA ALA A 36 0.24 -2.15 -10.07
C ALA A 36 0.09 -1.54 -8.67
N ARG A 37 -0.30 -0.26 -8.59
CA ARG A 37 -0.60 0.42 -7.30
C ARG A 37 -1.74 -0.26 -6.55
N LEU A 38 -2.82 -0.62 -7.24
CA LEU A 38 -3.98 -1.27 -6.63
C LEU A 38 -3.60 -2.66 -6.08
N ARG A 39 -2.82 -3.45 -6.81
CA ARG A 39 -2.31 -4.74 -6.33
C ARG A 39 -1.41 -4.58 -5.11
N ALA A 40 -0.50 -3.60 -5.13
CA ALA A 40 0.37 -3.34 -3.99
C ALA A 40 -0.44 -2.94 -2.74
N ALA A 41 -1.46 -2.11 -2.90
CA ALA A 41 -2.37 -1.75 -1.81
C ALA A 41 -3.15 -2.97 -1.30
N ALA A 42 -3.69 -3.81 -2.19
CA ALA A 42 -4.39 -5.03 -1.82
C ALA A 42 -3.48 -5.99 -1.03
N GLN A 43 -2.24 -6.19 -1.47
CA GLN A 43 -1.26 -7.00 -0.73
C GLN A 43 -0.98 -6.43 0.67
N GLY A 44 -1.00 -5.11 0.84
CA GLY A 44 -0.89 -4.47 2.15
C GLY A 44 -2.08 -4.79 3.06
N VAL A 45 -3.30 -4.75 2.50
CA VAL A 45 -4.52 -5.12 3.22
C VAL A 45 -4.48 -6.59 3.64
N ASP A 46 -4.10 -7.49 2.74
CA ASP A 46 -4.02 -8.92 3.03
C ASP A 46 -3.02 -9.21 4.16
N LYS A 47 -1.83 -8.59 4.12
CA LYS A 47 -0.82 -8.71 5.19
C LYS A 47 -1.34 -8.17 6.52
N GLY A 48 -1.99 -7.00 6.51
CA GLY A 48 -2.60 -6.42 7.69
C GLY A 48 -3.70 -7.30 8.27
N HIS A 49 -4.52 -7.91 7.40
CA HIS A 49 -5.56 -8.84 7.82
C HIS A 49 -4.97 -10.11 8.45
N GLN A 50 -3.91 -10.69 7.86
CA GLN A 50 -3.23 -11.84 8.45
C GLN A 50 -2.62 -11.54 9.82
N ALA A 51 -2.00 -10.37 9.98
CA ALA A 51 -1.47 -9.92 11.27
C ALA A 51 -2.59 -9.70 12.31
N LEU A 52 -3.76 -9.22 11.89
CA LEU A 52 -4.93 -9.13 12.77
C LEU A 52 -5.41 -10.52 13.21
N LEU A 53 -5.50 -11.48 12.28
CA LEU A 53 -5.92 -12.85 12.60
C LEU A 53 -4.94 -13.54 13.57
N SER A 54 -3.63 -13.33 13.41
CA SER A 54 -2.64 -13.86 14.36
C SER A 54 -2.81 -13.24 15.75
N ALA A 55 -2.98 -11.92 15.84
CA ALA A 55 -3.22 -11.25 17.12
C ALA A 55 -4.50 -11.74 17.82
N VAL A 56 -5.58 -11.97 17.06
CA VAL A 56 -6.84 -12.54 17.59
C VAL A 56 -6.62 -13.93 18.18
N ARG A 57 -5.79 -14.76 17.53
CA ARG A 57 -5.45 -16.11 18.03
C ARG A 57 -4.60 -16.06 19.28
N GLU A 58 -3.59 -15.21 19.30
CA GLU A 58 -2.75 -15.01 20.48
C GLU A 58 -3.58 -14.55 21.67
N ALA A 59 -4.48 -13.59 21.47
CA ALA A 59 -5.43 -13.15 22.49
C ALA A 59 -6.34 -14.29 22.97
N LYS A 60 -6.83 -15.13 22.04
CA LYS A 60 -7.65 -16.30 22.40
C LYS A 60 -6.86 -17.34 23.20
N ASN A 61 -5.62 -17.63 22.81
CA ASN A 61 -4.74 -18.59 23.47
C ASN A 61 -4.29 -18.10 24.86
N ALA A 62 -4.18 -16.79 25.05
CA ALA A 62 -3.93 -16.16 26.36
C ALA A 62 -5.14 -16.24 27.31
N GLY A 63 -6.26 -16.85 26.89
CA GLY A 63 -7.47 -16.99 27.69
C GLY A 63 -8.54 -15.93 27.43
N GLY A 64 -8.33 -15.05 26.44
CA GLY A 64 -9.31 -14.05 26.03
C GLY A 64 -10.64 -14.68 25.62
N SER A 65 -11.74 -14.11 26.12
CA SER A 65 -13.08 -14.49 25.65
C SER A 65 -13.34 -13.89 24.27
N ILE A 66 -14.12 -14.58 23.45
CA ILE A 66 -14.50 -14.08 22.10
C ILE A 66 -15.20 -12.73 22.21
N ARG A 67 -16.01 -12.56 23.27
CA ARG A 67 -16.74 -11.32 23.53
C ARG A 67 -15.80 -10.16 23.85
N ALA A 68 -14.81 -10.37 24.73
CA ALA A 68 -13.83 -9.34 25.05
C ALA A 68 -13.01 -8.93 23.81
N ILE A 69 -12.54 -9.90 23.03
CA ILE A 69 -11.80 -9.63 21.78
C ILE A 69 -12.68 -8.86 20.77
N ALA A 70 -13.96 -9.21 20.68
CA ALA A 70 -14.91 -8.54 19.80
C ALA A 70 -15.16 -7.08 20.22
N GLU A 71 -15.31 -6.83 21.52
CA GLU A 71 -15.47 -5.48 22.09
C GLU A 71 -14.24 -4.61 21.81
N GLU A 72 -13.03 -5.12 22.06
CA GLU A 72 -11.77 -4.41 21.79
C GLU A 72 -11.60 -4.03 20.30
N LEU A 73 -12.00 -4.92 19.40
CA LEU A 73 -11.86 -4.70 17.94
C LEU A 73 -13.07 -3.98 17.31
N GLY A 74 -14.12 -3.68 18.09
CA GLY A 74 -15.38 -3.14 17.58
C GLY A 74 -16.03 -4.05 16.52
N LYS A 75 -15.90 -5.37 16.68
CA LYS A 75 -16.46 -6.38 15.78
C LYS A 75 -17.56 -7.17 16.47
N SER A 76 -18.38 -7.85 15.67
CA SER A 76 -19.35 -8.78 16.23
C SER A 76 -18.62 -10.03 16.76
N PRO A 77 -19.10 -10.65 17.86
CA PRO A 77 -18.56 -11.93 18.33
C PRO A 77 -18.59 -13.03 17.25
N GLN A 78 -19.60 -13.00 16.38
CA GLN A 78 -19.73 -13.93 15.26
C GLN A 78 -18.60 -13.77 14.23
N THR A 79 -18.16 -12.53 13.98
CA THR A 79 -17.01 -12.25 13.11
C THR A 79 -15.73 -12.87 13.67
N ILE A 80 -15.49 -12.69 14.97
CA ILE A 80 -14.31 -13.27 15.64
C ILE A 80 -14.38 -14.80 15.64
N GLN A 81 -15.55 -15.38 15.92
CA GLN A 81 -15.76 -16.82 15.85
C GLN A 81 -15.45 -17.37 14.44
N ARG A 82 -15.96 -16.70 13.40
CA ARG A 82 -15.71 -17.07 12.01
C ARG A 82 -14.21 -17.07 11.68
N TRP A 83 -13.49 -16.02 12.08
CA TRP A 83 -12.05 -15.93 11.90
C TRP A 83 -11.28 -17.06 12.58
N LEU A 84 -11.69 -17.44 13.80
CA LEU A 84 -11.06 -18.55 14.51
C LEU A 84 -11.34 -19.90 13.84
N THR A 85 -12.53 -20.10 13.28
CA THR A 85 -12.93 -21.36 12.61
C THR A 85 -12.33 -21.49 11.20
N GLU A 86 -12.33 -20.43 10.39
CA GLU A 86 -11.83 -20.48 9.00
C GLU A 86 -10.31 -20.63 8.91
N THR A 87 -9.60 -20.23 9.96
CA THR A 87 -8.13 -20.26 9.94
C THR A 87 -7.57 -21.56 10.55
N GLN A 88 -8.42 -22.39 11.18
CA GLN A 88 -8.03 -23.67 11.81
C GLN A 88 -7.55 -24.73 10.81
#